data_AF-A0A239E9B0-F1
#
_entry.id   AF-A0A239E9B0-F1
#
_cell.length_a   1.000
_cell.length_b   1.000
_cell.length_c   1.000
_cell.angle_alpha   90.00
_cell.angle_beta   90.00
_cell.angle_gamma   90.00
#
_symmetry.space_group_name_H-M   'P 1'
#
loop_
_entity.id
_entity.type
_entity.pdbx_description
1 polymer ?
#
loop_
_entity_poly.entity_id
_entity_poly.type
_entity_poly.pdbx_seq_one_letter_code
_entity_poly.pdbx_strand_id
1 'polypeptide(L)'
;MSSSKSNLSLPKYGYDMVVSVTQASINATTKEFLDKFSGHQFVMCYTYDDDDNIHPMNYETLKTALGADPFDIPNGETQENNLVQKLDDLGFAFAFRATMGLPLEFDLDEIPNIITLDKGSSMVTYKLVCKEFEILNLSYRRRKLSWSNIRQSEQEKPWIFTFNVNLDLRSSDSAFNKLPIEVQRKVKNLNPDTMFSVQQLYLDLNTAGLESSPEVSGLEPTDTAFIYLNKIFINQYFENLKQQNQSGDNPNGDFLLGYSVQPQEPTKKSSITPTDLNFMVSPYVDEHGVPTKNYDLFTLNYLVMTKNNHMPAPVAFEWNWVDTSQKRDFSGTMAIRRGVFVSYLNALLAPSLNAISLIPESSVKCRTELEGAIKPFIYTFDATPDTTPKSYNVINDGTSHVLSFNFSRTSGNKSGFCWGNGSEVKFNYSVTSDIYLESNKVKVITKAIAYIYFEADFGKVDGNLIDYTIETNYLIGVDAYGNFTVTIENGESTITDNSVDIKADAWLDFITAGTIDKFFDHLNNKIDSIKTAYVNGFDKKILSMLNGAGVWVFPGGKTFVFKDANFSKHQDLVTHVTYTSPTSTSFKNR
;
A
#
# COMPACT_ATOMS: atom_id res chain seq x y z
N MET A 1 -8.03 -17.67 10.41
CA MET A 1 -7.52 -17.78 9.01
C MET A 1 -6.77 -16.48 8.77
N SER A 2 -5.44 -16.46 8.74
CA SER A 2 -4.69 -15.19 8.78
C SER A 2 -4.29 -14.64 7.42
N SER A 3 -3.71 -13.43 7.41
CA SER A 3 -3.05 -12.78 6.27
C SER A 3 -1.98 -13.66 5.59
N SER A 4 -1.46 -14.67 6.28
CA SER A 4 -0.58 -15.69 5.68
C SER A 4 -1.22 -16.48 4.53
N LYS A 5 -2.55 -16.48 4.42
CA LYS A 5 -3.29 -17.10 3.31
C LYS A 5 -3.51 -16.17 2.11
N SER A 6 -3.04 -14.92 2.16
CA SER A 6 -3.22 -13.95 1.07
C SER A 6 -2.74 -14.52 -0.27
N ASN A 7 -3.59 -14.42 -1.29
CA ASN A 7 -3.33 -14.85 -2.65
C ASN A 7 -3.97 -13.90 -3.66
N LEU A 8 -3.45 -12.67 -3.74
CA LEU A 8 -3.87 -11.62 -4.66
C LEU A 8 -3.65 -11.99 -6.14
N SER A 9 -2.80 -12.99 -6.39
CA SER A 9 -2.52 -13.52 -7.72
C SER A 9 -3.64 -14.42 -8.28
N LEU A 10 -4.63 -14.81 -7.47
CA LEU A 10 -5.80 -15.53 -7.98
C LEU A 10 -6.54 -14.70 -9.03
N PRO A 11 -6.99 -15.31 -10.14
CA PRO A 11 -7.65 -14.59 -11.24
C PRO A 11 -8.84 -13.71 -10.83
N LYS A 12 -9.56 -14.08 -9.76
CA LYS A 12 -10.71 -13.33 -9.25
C LYS A 12 -10.36 -12.05 -8.50
N TYR A 13 -9.11 -11.85 -8.06
CA TYR A 13 -8.68 -10.65 -7.33
C TYR A 13 -7.87 -9.73 -8.24
N GLY A 14 -6.65 -10.11 -8.60
CA GLY A 14 -5.82 -9.37 -9.57
C GLY A 14 -5.27 -8.02 -9.09
N TYR A 15 -5.52 -7.60 -7.85
CA TYR A 15 -5.05 -6.32 -7.30
C TYR A 15 -3.53 -6.29 -7.15
N ASP A 16 -2.90 -5.15 -7.44
CA ASP A 16 -1.45 -4.99 -7.22
C ASP A 16 -1.11 -4.87 -5.74
N MET A 17 -1.99 -4.21 -4.99
CA MET A 17 -1.88 -4.03 -3.56
C MET A 17 -3.27 -3.98 -2.91
N VAL A 18 -3.36 -4.47 -1.68
CA VAL A 18 -4.53 -4.33 -0.81
C VAL A 18 -4.07 -3.78 0.54
N VAL A 19 -4.75 -2.76 1.04
CA VAL A 19 -4.65 -2.35 2.46
C VAL A 19 -5.98 -2.67 3.11
N SER A 20 -5.96 -3.49 4.15
CA SER A 20 -7.17 -3.94 4.85
C SER A 20 -7.14 -3.46 6.28
N VAL A 21 -8.16 -2.71 6.71
CA VAL A 21 -8.26 -2.14 8.05
C VAL A 21 -9.57 -2.55 8.71
N THR A 22 -9.50 -2.90 9.99
CA THR A 22 -10.65 -3.40 10.75
C THR A 22 -11.64 -2.28 11.09
N GLN A 23 -12.94 -2.60 11.13
CA GLN A 23 -13.99 -1.68 11.53
C GLN A 23 -13.70 -1.06 12.90
N ALA A 24 -13.23 -1.86 13.86
CA ALA A 24 -12.87 -1.35 15.19
C ALA A 24 -11.78 -0.27 15.10
N SER A 25 -10.71 -0.51 14.34
CA SER A 25 -9.61 0.46 14.21
C SER A 25 -10.03 1.73 13.47
N ILE A 26 -10.85 1.61 12.42
CA ILE A 26 -11.39 2.76 11.69
C ILE A 26 -12.20 3.62 12.65
N ASN A 27 -13.13 3.03 13.40
CA ASN A 27 -13.99 3.79 14.30
C ASN A 27 -13.22 4.43 15.46
N ALA A 28 -12.28 3.71 16.07
CA ALA A 28 -11.44 4.27 17.12
C ALA A 28 -10.64 5.48 16.61
N THR A 29 -10.00 5.36 15.45
CA THR A 29 -9.17 6.41 14.86
C THR A 29 -10.01 7.59 14.36
N THR A 30 -11.18 7.33 13.76
CA THR A 30 -12.12 8.38 13.33
C THR A 30 -12.71 9.12 14.52
N LYS A 31 -13.06 8.44 15.61
CA LYS A 31 -13.51 9.09 16.85
C LYS A 31 -12.41 9.97 17.45
N GLU A 32 -11.16 9.47 17.54
CA GLU A 32 -10.01 10.27 17.99
C GLU A 32 -9.79 11.51 17.10
N PHE A 33 -9.95 11.35 15.78
CA PHE A 33 -9.88 12.46 14.85
C PHE A 33 -10.97 13.50 15.13
N LEU A 34 -12.23 13.08 15.24
CA LEU A 34 -13.39 13.95 15.46
C LEU A 34 -13.40 14.62 16.84
N ASP A 35 -12.79 14.00 17.85
CA ASP A 35 -12.59 14.59 19.18
C ASP A 35 -11.60 15.77 19.13
N LYS A 36 -10.50 15.61 18.38
CA LYS A 36 -9.48 16.65 18.17
C LYS A 36 -9.86 17.66 17.09
N PHE A 37 -10.91 17.39 16.34
CA PHE A 37 -11.35 18.23 15.24
C PHE A 37 -12.00 19.50 15.80
N SER A 38 -11.38 20.64 15.54
CA SER A 38 -11.88 21.93 16.02
C SER A 38 -13.11 22.40 15.26
N GLY A 39 -13.24 21.99 14.00
CA GLY A 39 -14.32 22.40 13.10
C GLY A 39 -14.41 23.92 12.91
N HIS A 40 -15.30 24.32 12.01
CA HIS A 40 -15.81 25.69 12.01
C HIS A 40 -17.31 25.60 12.22
N GLN A 41 -17.85 26.53 13.00
CA GLN A 41 -19.29 26.66 13.13
C GLN A 41 -19.86 27.09 11.78
N PHE A 42 -20.76 26.27 11.26
CA PHE A 42 -21.49 26.53 10.03
C PHE A 42 -22.88 27.04 10.40
N VAL A 43 -23.27 28.20 9.86
CA VAL A 43 -24.57 28.83 10.14
C VAL A 43 -25.30 29.11 8.84
N MET A 44 -26.55 28.66 8.76
CA MET A 44 -27.45 28.99 7.66
C MET A 44 -28.73 29.59 8.19
N CYS A 45 -29.17 30.66 7.54
CA CYS A 45 -30.37 31.39 7.88
C CYS A 45 -31.27 31.50 6.65
N TYR A 46 -32.57 31.46 6.86
CA TYR A 46 -33.57 31.51 5.81
C TYR A 46 -34.72 32.44 6.18
N THR A 47 -35.24 33.15 5.19
CA THR A 47 -36.38 34.07 5.32
C THR A 47 -37.43 33.79 4.26
N TYR A 48 -38.65 34.23 4.52
CA TYR A 48 -39.73 34.30 3.55
C TYR A 48 -39.54 35.55 2.66
N ASP A 49 -39.81 35.41 1.36
CA ASP A 49 -40.05 36.56 0.47
C ASP A 49 -41.53 37.00 0.51
N ASP A 50 -41.86 38.05 -0.25
CA ASP A 50 -43.22 38.60 -0.33
C ASP A 50 -44.26 37.61 -0.89
N ASP A 51 -43.79 36.52 -1.54
CA ASP A 51 -44.60 35.45 -2.12
C ASP A 51 -44.63 34.17 -1.24
N ASP A 52 -44.19 34.27 0.03
CA ASP A 52 -44.05 33.17 1.00
C ASP A 52 -43.06 32.05 0.58
N ASN A 53 -42.13 32.32 -0.35
CA ASN A 53 -41.06 31.38 -0.70
C ASN A 53 -39.87 31.54 0.24
N ILE A 54 -39.19 30.43 0.52
CA ILE A 54 -38.03 30.40 1.42
C ILE A 54 -36.74 30.62 0.63
N HIS A 55 -35.92 31.59 1.06
CA HIS A 55 -34.60 31.85 0.47
C HIS A 55 -33.51 32.00 1.53
N PRO A 56 -32.25 31.64 1.21
CA PRO A 56 -31.13 31.83 2.13
C PRO A 56 -30.85 33.32 2.37
N MET A 57 -30.65 33.69 3.63
CA MET A 57 -30.24 35.02 4.07
C MET A 57 -28.85 34.94 4.73
N ASN A 58 -28.02 35.97 4.50
CA ASN A 58 -26.74 36.09 5.17
C ASN A 58 -26.93 36.30 6.69
N TYR A 59 -26.31 35.44 7.48
CA TYR A 59 -26.46 35.43 8.94
C TYR A 59 -26.03 36.74 9.63
N GLU A 60 -24.90 37.32 9.22
CA GLU A 60 -24.40 38.58 9.80
C GLU A 60 -25.32 39.76 9.49
N THR A 61 -25.99 39.73 8.34
CA THR A 61 -27.00 40.72 7.96
C THR A 61 -28.22 40.63 8.87
N LEU A 62 -28.72 39.41 9.13
CA LEU A 62 -29.83 39.20 10.07
C LEU A 62 -29.45 39.68 11.47
N LYS A 63 -28.29 39.26 11.99
CA LYS A 63 -27.80 39.62 13.33
C LYS A 63 -27.68 41.14 13.50
N THR A 64 -27.18 41.83 12.48
CA THR A 64 -27.09 43.30 12.46
C THR A 64 -28.47 43.95 12.48
N ALA A 65 -29.41 43.47 11.66
CA ALA A 65 -30.77 44.01 11.59
C ALA A 65 -31.57 43.78 12.89
N LEU A 66 -31.40 42.61 13.52
CA LEU A 66 -32.02 42.27 14.80
C LEU A 66 -31.43 43.09 15.96
N GLY A 67 -30.12 43.37 15.90
CA GLY A 67 -29.34 44.00 16.97
C GLY A 67 -28.97 43.05 18.12
N ALA A 68 -29.13 41.74 17.90
CA ALA A 68 -28.82 40.67 18.83
C ALA A 68 -28.54 39.37 18.06
N ASP A 69 -27.90 38.39 18.70
CA ASP A 69 -27.75 37.06 18.14
C ASP A 69 -29.08 36.27 18.31
N PRO A 70 -29.71 35.77 17.23
CA PRO A 70 -30.96 35.05 17.35
C PRO A 70 -30.80 33.73 18.13
N PHE A 71 -29.61 33.11 18.17
CA PHE A 71 -29.34 31.90 18.95
C PHE A 71 -29.26 32.16 20.46
N ASP A 72 -29.20 33.42 20.90
CA ASP A 72 -29.25 33.80 22.31
C ASP A 72 -30.69 33.96 22.83
N ILE A 73 -31.70 33.93 21.95
CA ILE A 73 -33.11 34.02 22.35
C ILE A 73 -33.55 32.67 22.97
N PRO A 74 -34.02 32.66 24.24
CA PRO A 74 -34.42 31.43 24.93
C PRO A 74 -35.56 30.69 24.23
N ASN A 75 -35.56 29.36 24.33
CA ASN A 75 -36.64 28.53 23.80
C ASN A 75 -37.99 28.88 24.45
N GLY A 76 -39.07 28.91 23.65
CA GLY A 76 -40.43 29.13 24.15
C GLY A 76 -40.86 30.59 24.28
N GLU A 77 -39.99 31.55 23.91
CA GLU A 77 -40.34 32.97 23.81
C GLU A 77 -41.50 33.21 22.82
N THR A 78 -42.21 34.32 23.01
CA THR A 78 -43.42 34.64 22.22
C THR A 78 -43.35 36.08 21.68
N GLN A 79 -44.41 36.53 21.00
CA GLN A 79 -44.54 37.90 20.49
C GLN A 79 -44.35 39.02 21.54
N GLU A 80 -44.47 38.72 22.84
CA GLU A 80 -44.20 39.70 23.91
C GLU A 80 -42.71 40.06 24.00
N ASN A 81 -41.84 39.22 23.41
CA ASN A 81 -40.42 39.50 23.26
C ASN A 81 -40.19 40.34 22.01
N ASN A 82 -39.68 41.56 22.21
CA ASN A 82 -39.40 42.50 21.12
C ASN A 82 -38.46 41.92 20.03
N LEU A 83 -37.57 40.99 20.36
CA LEU A 83 -36.69 40.35 19.38
C LEU A 83 -37.46 39.35 18.51
N VAL A 84 -38.40 38.60 19.09
CA VAL A 84 -39.26 37.65 18.35
C VAL A 84 -40.17 38.42 17.38
N GLN A 85 -40.73 39.55 17.80
CA GLN A 85 -41.54 40.39 16.91
C GLN A 85 -40.70 40.99 15.77
N LYS A 86 -39.48 41.46 16.05
CA LYS A 86 -38.57 41.94 15.00
C LYS A 86 -38.19 40.84 14.00
N LEU A 87 -38.00 39.60 14.46
CA LEU A 87 -37.72 38.47 13.58
C LEU A 87 -38.90 38.20 12.64
N ASP A 88 -40.13 38.30 13.12
CA ASP A 88 -41.34 38.24 12.30
C ASP A 88 -41.37 39.36 11.26
N ASP A 89 -41.08 40.60 11.66
CA ASP A 89 -41.02 41.77 10.77
C ASP A 89 -39.91 41.65 9.69
N LEU A 90 -38.84 40.91 10.00
CA LEU A 90 -37.74 40.60 9.07
C LEU A 90 -38.03 39.39 8.16
N GLY A 91 -39.21 38.78 8.27
CA GLY A 91 -39.59 37.60 7.50
C GLY A 91 -38.81 36.34 7.88
N PHE A 92 -38.26 36.26 9.11
CA PHE A 92 -37.46 35.12 9.54
C PHE A 92 -38.26 33.82 9.49
N ALA A 93 -37.75 32.83 8.76
CA ALA A 93 -38.35 31.50 8.70
C ALA A 93 -37.70 30.59 9.75
N PHE A 94 -36.40 30.32 9.57
CA PHE A 94 -35.62 29.44 10.42
C PHE A 94 -34.12 29.65 10.20
N ALA A 95 -33.34 29.15 11.15
CA ALA A 95 -31.89 29.05 11.02
C ALA A 95 -31.40 27.79 11.71
N PHE A 96 -30.21 27.35 11.35
CA PHE A 96 -29.51 26.34 12.12
C PHE A 96 -28.02 26.68 12.16
N ARG A 97 -27.38 26.23 13.23
CA ARG A 97 -25.92 26.19 13.32
C ARG A 97 -25.46 24.81 13.70
N ALA A 98 -24.35 24.39 13.10
CA ALA A 98 -23.75 23.09 13.36
C ALA A 98 -22.23 23.21 13.35
N THR A 99 -21.59 22.49 14.28
CA THR A 99 -20.14 22.33 14.32
C THR A 99 -19.84 20.85 14.19
N MET A 100 -19.06 20.47 13.19
CA MET A 100 -18.62 19.09 12.99
C MET A 100 -17.69 18.63 14.13
N GLY A 101 -17.84 17.38 14.56
CA GLY A 101 -17.02 16.78 15.62
C GLY A 101 -17.82 15.82 16.50
N LEU A 102 -17.18 15.27 17.54
CA LEU A 102 -17.91 14.50 18.55
C LEU A 102 -18.63 15.44 19.53
N PRO A 103 -19.90 15.16 19.87
CA PRO A 103 -20.60 15.93 20.89
C PRO A 103 -20.00 15.63 22.26
N LEU A 104 -19.59 16.68 22.97
CA LEU A 104 -18.80 16.57 24.21
C LEU A 104 -19.67 16.27 25.44
N GLU A 105 -20.98 16.45 25.30
CA GLU A 105 -21.97 16.30 26.36
C GLU A 105 -22.42 14.85 26.56
N PHE A 106 -22.05 13.94 25.64
CA PHE A 106 -22.41 12.52 25.69
C PHE A 106 -21.18 11.64 25.89
N ASP A 107 -21.37 10.51 26.57
CA ASP A 107 -20.29 9.54 26.75
C ASP A 107 -19.88 8.92 25.41
N LEU A 108 -18.58 8.67 25.22
CA LEU A 108 -18.05 8.09 23.97
C LEU A 108 -18.65 6.73 23.59
N ASP A 109 -19.14 5.99 24.59
CA ASP A 109 -19.80 4.70 24.43
C ASP A 109 -21.27 4.83 23.99
N GLU A 110 -21.90 5.98 24.23
CA GLU A 110 -23.25 6.31 23.73
C GLU A 110 -23.21 6.75 22.27
N ILE A 111 -22.07 7.28 21.82
CA ILE A 111 -21.84 7.62 20.42
C ILE A 111 -21.62 6.32 19.63
N PRO A 112 -22.48 5.99 18.64
CA PRO A 112 -22.33 4.75 17.90
C PRO A 112 -21.07 4.75 17.02
N ASN A 113 -20.76 3.59 16.44
CA ASN A 113 -19.76 3.52 15.37
C ASN A 113 -20.15 4.45 14.21
N ILE A 114 -19.22 5.34 13.85
CA ILE A 114 -19.30 6.28 12.72
C ILE A 114 -19.40 5.52 11.39
N ILE A 115 -18.72 4.38 11.28
CA ILE A 115 -18.66 3.57 10.07
C ILE A 115 -19.00 2.12 10.42
N THR A 116 -20.03 1.57 9.77
CA THR A 116 -20.42 0.15 9.92
C THR A 116 -20.34 -0.55 8.56
N LEU A 117 -19.70 -1.72 8.53
CA LEU A 117 -19.34 -2.48 7.33
C LEU A 117 -20.27 -3.69 7.11
N ASP A 118 -21.53 -3.62 7.55
CA ASP A 118 -22.46 -4.75 7.62
C ASP A 118 -23.43 -4.86 6.43
N LYS A 119 -23.28 -4.02 5.41
CA LYS A 119 -24.23 -3.89 4.28
C LYS A 119 -23.81 -4.60 2.99
N GLY A 120 -22.83 -5.49 3.04
CA GLY A 120 -22.33 -6.24 1.87
C GLY A 120 -20.94 -5.77 1.43
N SER A 121 -20.58 -5.98 0.16
CA SER A 121 -19.19 -5.82 -0.32
C SER A 121 -18.81 -4.39 -0.71
N SER A 122 -19.76 -3.50 -0.97
CA SER A 122 -19.49 -2.12 -1.38
C SER A 122 -20.31 -1.07 -0.64
N MET A 123 -21.33 -1.48 0.12
CA MET A 123 -22.17 -0.57 0.89
C MET A 123 -21.68 -0.50 2.33
N VAL A 124 -21.65 0.71 2.87
CA VAL A 124 -21.34 0.97 4.29
C VAL A 124 -22.40 1.87 4.90
N THR A 125 -22.65 1.69 6.19
CA THR A 125 -23.45 2.65 6.97
C THR A 125 -22.52 3.72 7.50
N TYR A 126 -22.74 4.97 7.11
CA TYR A 126 -22.02 6.13 7.60
C TYR A 126 -22.93 6.94 8.54
N LYS A 127 -22.42 7.31 9.72
CA LYS A 127 -23.13 8.12 10.70
C LYS A 127 -22.39 9.43 10.92
N LEU A 128 -22.98 10.51 10.46
CA LEU A 128 -22.52 11.85 10.75
C LEU A 128 -23.01 12.26 12.14
N VAL A 129 -22.08 12.78 12.93
CA VAL A 129 -22.33 13.38 14.24
C VAL A 129 -21.77 14.80 14.25
N CYS A 130 -22.42 15.67 14.99
CA CYS A 130 -22.00 17.04 15.19
C CYS A 130 -21.61 17.23 16.66
N LYS A 131 -20.57 18.04 16.87
CA LYS A 131 -20.14 18.50 18.19
C LYS A 131 -21.19 19.39 18.82
N GLU A 132 -21.76 20.28 18.00
CA GLU A 132 -22.85 21.17 18.39
C GLU A 132 -23.86 21.19 17.25
N PHE A 133 -25.14 21.18 17.58
CA PHE A 133 -26.21 21.43 16.64
C PHE A 133 -27.36 22.17 17.34
N GLU A 134 -27.81 23.27 16.73
CA GLU A 134 -28.92 24.07 17.21
C GLU A 134 -29.82 24.53 16.06
N ILE A 135 -31.14 24.48 16.28
CA ILE A 135 -32.16 24.84 15.30
C ILE A 135 -33.05 25.92 15.88
N LEU A 136 -33.22 26.99 15.10
CA LEU A 136 -34.15 28.07 15.36
C LEU A 136 -35.32 27.95 14.40
N ASN A 137 -36.53 28.10 14.92
CA ASN A 137 -37.72 28.20 14.09
C ASN A 137 -38.69 29.21 14.70
N LEU A 138 -39.17 30.13 13.87
CA LEU A 138 -40.32 30.95 14.19
C LEU A 138 -41.57 30.28 13.62
N SER A 139 -42.57 30.01 14.46
CA SER A 139 -43.84 29.45 13.98
C SER A 139 -45.03 30.29 14.38
N TYR A 140 -45.96 30.44 13.43
CA TYR A 140 -47.23 31.10 13.66
C TYR A 140 -48.32 30.05 13.85
N ARG A 141 -48.87 29.93 15.06
CA ARG A 141 -50.00 29.02 15.34
C ARG A 141 -51.12 29.77 16.06
N ARG A 142 -52.35 29.64 15.54
CA ARG A 142 -53.57 30.23 16.14
C ARG A 142 -53.44 31.73 16.45
N ARG A 143 -52.83 32.49 15.54
CA ARG A 143 -52.56 33.94 15.68
C ARG A 143 -51.58 34.32 16.79
N LYS A 144 -50.67 33.41 17.17
CA LYS A 144 -49.58 33.67 18.11
C LYS A 144 -48.26 33.22 17.52
N LEU A 145 -47.25 34.07 17.64
CA LEU A 145 -45.86 33.71 17.36
C LEU A 145 -45.32 32.87 18.51
N SER A 146 -44.62 31.79 18.17
CA SER A 146 -43.84 31.01 19.12
C SER A 146 -42.44 30.77 18.57
N TRP A 147 -41.45 31.08 19.40
CA TRP A 147 -40.05 30.89 19.12
C TRP A 147 -39.59 29.51 19.61
N SER A 148 -38.94 28.76 18.74
CA SER A 148 -38.28 27.51 19.07
C SER A 148 -36.78 27.68 18.92
N ASN A 149 -36.06 27.45 20.01
CA ASN A 149 -34.61 27.33 20.01
C ASN A 149 -34.26 25.97 20.61
N ILE A 150 -33.79 25.04 19.78
CA ILE A 150 -33.63 23.64 20.15
C ILE A 150 -32.18 23.25 19.98
N ARG A 151 -31.57 22.77 21.06
CA ARG A 151 -30.15 22.39 21.12
C ARG A 151 -29.99 20.90 21.32
N GLN A 152 -29.01 20.32 20.63
CA GLN A 152 -28.63 18.91 20.80
C GLN A 152 -28.17 18.61 22.23
N SER A 153 -27.42 19.53 22.86
CA SER A 153 -26.92 19.40 24.24
C SER A 153 -28.01 19.32 25.32
N GLU A 154 -29.24 19.66 24.97
CA GLU A 154 -30.41 19.60 25.87
C GLU A 154 -31.24 18.33 25.66
N GLN A 155 -30.80 17.41 24.79
CA GLN A 155 -31.49 16.15 24.50
C GLN A 155 -30.84 14.97 25.22
N GLU A 156 -31.60 13.88 25.39
CA GLU A 156 -31.10 12.65 26.03
C GLU A 156 -30.09 11.89 25.17
N LYS A 157 -30.11 12.09 23.85
CA LYS A 157 -29.26 11.36 22.89
C LYS A 157 -28.70 12.30 21.83
N PRO A 158 -27.49 12.02 21.31
CA PRO A 158 -26.93 12.81 20.23
C PRO A 158 -27.74 12.63 18.95
N TRP A 159 -27.91 13.73 18.22
CA TRP A 159 -28.49 13.68 16.87
C TRP A 159 -27.54 13.00 15.90
N ILE A 160 -28.01 11.95 15.25
CA ILE A 160 -27.22 11.13 14.35
C ILE A 160 -27.89 11.10 12.98
N PHE A 161 -27.13 11.49 11.95
CA PHE A 161 -27.57 11.44 10.56
C PHE A 161 -26.93 10.23 9.87
N THR A 162 -27.77 9.26 9.51
CA THR A 162 -27.33 7.97 8.98
C THR A 162 -27.50 7.92 7.47
N PHE A 163 -26.45 7.50 6.78
CA PHE A 163 -26.39 7.34 5.33
C PHE A 163 -26.00 5.92 4.96
N ASN A 164 -26.53 5.41 3.85
CA ASN A 164 -26.02 4.21 3.21
C ASN A 164 -25.17 4.66 2.01
N VAL A 165 -23.87 4.40 2.08
CA VAL A 165 -22.89 4.90 1.12
C VAL A 165 -22.34 3.75 0.28
N ASN A 166 -22.39 3.88 -1.04
CA ASN A 166 -21.72 2.95 -1.95
C ASN A 166 -20.28 3.42 -2.21
N LEU A 167 -19.30 2.60 -1.84
CA LEU A 167 -17.87 2.88 -2.03
C LEU A 167 -17.30 2.31 -3.34
N ASP A 168 -18.08 1.61 -4.18
CA ASP A 168 -17.58 1.18 -5.51
C ASP A 168 -17.52 2.38 -6.47
N LEU A 169 -16.32 2.93 -6.63
CA LEU A 169 -16.08 4.12 -7.45
C LEU A 169 -16.11 3.85 -8.96
N ARG A 170 -16.29 2.60 -9.40
CA ARG A 170 -16.23 2.22 -10.83
C ARG A 170 -17.58 2.29 -11.53
N SER A 171 -18.69 2.13 -10.80
CA SER A 171 -20.02 2.04 -11.40
C SER A 171 -20.36 3.34 -12.13
N SER A 172 -20.62 3.29 -13.44
CA SER A 172 -20.97 4.47 -14.24
C SER A 172 -22.18 5.24 -13.70
N ASP A 173 -23.06 4.55 -12.97
CA ASP A 173 -24.26 5.12 -12.36
C ASP A 173 -24.06 5.57 -10.90
N SER A 174 -22.87 5.37 -10.31
CA SER A 174 -22.54 5.88 -8.97
C SER A 174 -22.57 7.40 -8.96
N ALA A 175 -22.95 8.03 -7.84
CA ALA A 175 -22.88 9.49 -7.81
C ALA A 175 -21.46 9.99 -7.71
N PHE A 176 -20.48 9.17 -7.31
CA PHE A 176 -19.07 9.50 -7.50
C PHE A 176 -18.79 9.97 -8.94
N ASN A 177 -19.27 9.24 -9.95
CA ASN A 177 -19.05 9.61 -11.36
C ASN A 177 -19.87 10.83 -11.82
N LYS A 178 -20.86 11.25 -11.04
CA LYS A 178 -21.67 12.47 -11.28
C LYS A 178 -21.05 13.72 -10.64
N LEU A 179 -20.07 13.56 -9.75
CA LEU A 179 -19.37 14.69 -9.13
C LEU A 179 -18.52 15.44 -10.17
N PRO A 180 -18.25 16.73 -9.97
CA PRO A 180 -17.24 17.44 -10.75
C PRO A 180 -15.88 16.73 -10.73
N ILE A 181 -15.15 16.74 -11.85
CA ILE A 181 -13.89 15.98 -12.01
C ILE A 181 -12.83 16.33 -10.95
N GLU A 182 -12.80 17.58 -10.50
CA GLU A 182 -11.92 18.04 -9.41
C GLU A 182 -12.23 17.36 -8.08
N VAL A 183 -13.51 17.16 -7.77
CA VAL A 183 -13.98 16.49 -6.55
C VAL A 183 -13.70 15.00 -6.64
N GLN A 184 -13.94 14.39 -7.81
CA GLN A 184 -13.59 12.99 -8.07
C GLN A 184 -12.11 12.73 -7.79
N ARG A 185 -11.22 13.64 -8.21
CA ARG A 185 -9.78 13.52 -7.96
C ARG A 185 -9.43 13.64 -6.47
N LYS A 186 -10.10 14.53 -5.74
CA LYS A 186 -9.91 14.68 -4.28
C LYS A 186 -10.39 13.45 -3.52
N VAL A 187 -11.48 12.82 -3.93
CA VAL A 187 -12.01 11.58 -3.32
C VAL A 187 -11.12 10.39 -3.65
N LYS A 188 -10.71 10.20 -4.91
CA LYS A 188 -9.81 9.09 -5.27
C LYS A 188 -8.40 9.21 -4.69
N ASN A 189 -7.99 10.41 -4.25
CA ASN A 189 -6.68 10.76 -3.67
C ASN A 189 -5.60 9.69 -3.87
N LEU A 190 -4.89 9.72 -5.00
CA LEU A 190 -3.86 8.71 -5.29
C LEU A 190 -2.51 9.02 -4.63
N ASN A 191 -2.45 9.93 -3.65
CA ASN A 191 -1.22 10.21 -2.92
C ASN A 191 -0.89 9.04 -1.97
N PRO A 192 0.24 8.34 -2.16
CA PRO A 192 0.65 7.21 -1.32
C PRO A 192 0.75 7.52 0.17
N ASP A 193 0.98 8.77 0.56
CA ASP A 193 1.16 9.18 1.96
C ASP A 193 -0.19 9.31 2.70
N THR A 194 -1.25 9.74 2.01
CA THR A 194 -2.51 10.20 2.63
C THR A 194 -3.76 9.42 2.21
N MET A 195 -3.69 8.63 1.14
CA MET A 195 -4.86 7.95 0.58
C MET A 195 -5.56 6.96 1.52
N PHE A 196 -4.84 6.45 2.53
CA PHE A 196 -5.38 5.52 3.52
C PHE A 196 -5.82 6.18 4.83
N SER A 197 -5.70 7.51 4.92
CA SER A 197 -5.98 8.25 6.16
C SER A 197 -7.49 8.26 6.47
N VAL A 198 -7.84 8.25 7.75
CA VAL A 198 -9.25 8.34 8.15
C VAL A 198 -9.87 9.68 7.76
N GLN A 199 -9.07 10.75 7.64
CA GLN A 199 -9.50 12.04 7.12
C GLN A 199 -9.95 11.93 5.66
N GLN A 200 -9.16 11.24 4.84
CA GLN A 200 -9.53 10.98 3.46
C GLN A 200 -10.80 10.11 3.39
N LEU A 201 -10.84 9.00 4.13
CA LEU A 201 -12.03 8.14 4.18
C LEU A 201 -13.28 8.92 4.63
N TYR A 202 -13.14 9.81 5.61
CA TYR A 202 -14.22 10.65 6.09
C TYR A 202 -14.71 11.65 5.01
N LEU A 203 -13.78 12.21 4.22
CA LEU A 203 -14.12 13.04 3.05
C LEU A 203 -14.90 12.23 2.00
N ASP A 204 -14.43 11.02 1.70
CA ASP A 204 -15.01 10.14 0.70
C ASP A 204 -16.46 9.77 1.08
N LEU A 205 -16.68 9.44 2.35
CA LEU A 205 -18.00 9.11 2.88
C LEU A 205 -18.96 10.30 2.91
N ASN A 206 -18.49 11.49 3.28
CA ASN A 206 -19.32 12.70 3.24
C ASN A 206 -19.75 13.04 1.82
N THR A 207 -18.84 12.87 0.85
CA THR A 207 -19.12 13.20 -0.55
C THR A 207 -20.11 12.20 -1.15
N ALA A 208 -19.93 10.91 -0.89
CA ALA A 208 -20.83 9.87 -1.39
C ALA A 208 -22.16 9.80 -0.59
N GLY A 209 -22.20 10.25 0.66
CA GLY A 209 -23.43 10.37 1.45
C GLY A 209 -24.46 11.34 0.88
N LEU A 210 -24.06 12.28 0.02
CA LEU A 210 -24.96 13.19 -0.68
C LEU A 210 -25.91 12.49 -1.67
N GLU A 211 -25.77 11.19 -1.91
CA GLU A 211 -26.68 10.41 -2.76
C GLU A 211 -28.08 10.23 -2.18
N SER A 212 -28.20 10.19 -0.85
CA SER A 212 -29.46 9.87 -0.16
C SER A 212 -29.73 10.86 0.96
N SER A 213 -31.00 11.08 1.27
CA SER A 213 -31.37 11.92 2.41
C SER A 213 -31.08 11.11 3.68
N PRO A 214 -30.42 11.69 4.69
CA PRO A 214 -30.08 10.91 5.87
C PRO A 214 -31.32 10.52 6.68
N GLU A 215 -31.23 9.37 7.32
CA GLU A 215 -32.14 9.00 8.40
C GLU A 215 -31.66 9.64 9.70
N VAL A 216 -32.59 10.28 10.40
CA VAL A 216 -32.32 10.95 11.68
C VAL A 216 -32.65 10.00 12.82
N SER A 217 -31.71 9.84 13.76
CA SER A 217 -31.92 9.09 15.00
C SER A 217 -31.42 9.89 16.22
N GLY A 218 -31.82 9.45 17.41
CA GLY A 218 -31.55 10.15 18.67
C GLY A 218 -32.68 11.12 19.10
N LEU A 219 -33.80 11.14 18.38
CA LEU A 219 -34.99 11.94 18.67
C LEU A 219 -36.25 11.11 18.41
N GLU A 220 -37.34 11.35 19.13
CA GLU A 220 -38.64 10.72 18.83
C GLU A 220 -39.31 11.43 17.64
N PRO A 221 -39.99 10.71 16.73
CA PRO A 221 -40.61 11.32 15.54
C PRO A 221 -41.64 12.41 15.84
N THR A 222 -42.23 12.40 17.03
CA THR A 222 -43.19 13.40 17.50
C THR A 222 -42.53 14.64 18.11
N ASP A 223 -41.22 14.60 18.38
CA ASP A 223 -40.52 15.70 19.02
C ASP A 223 -40.43 16.90 18.09
N THR A 224 -40.59 18.09 18.68
CA THR A 224 -40.48 19.36 17.97
C THR A 224 -39.12 19.49 17.27
N ALA A 225 -38.06 18.98 17.91
CA ALA A 225 -36.70 18.89 17.36
C ALA A 225 -36.67 18.08 16.06
N PHE A 226 -37.25 16.88 16.07
CA PHE A 226 -37.27 15.98 14.92
C PHE A 226 -38.05 16.58 13.74
N ILE A 227 -39.21 17.18 14.02
CA ILE A 227 -40.05 17.82 13.00
C ILE A 227 -39.27 18.96 12.32
N TYR A 228 -38.62 19.83 13.11
CA TYR A 228 -37.87 20.94 12.56
C TYR A 228 -36.60 20.49 11.86
N LEU A 229 -35.82 19.56 12.42
CA LEU A 229 -34.62 19.04 11.78
C LEU A 229 -34.93 18.38 10.43
N ASN A 230 -36.02 17.61 10.31
CA ASN A 230 -36.45 17.08 9.01
C ASN A 230 -36.94 18.18 8.06
N LYS A 231 -37.81 19.09 8.52
CA LYS A 231 -38.40 20.13 7.66
C LYS A 231 -37.37 21.16 7.18
N ILE A 232 -36.42 21.52 8.03
CA ILE A 232 -35.46 22.61 7.83
C ILE A 232 -34.15 22.05 7.29
N PHE A 233 -33.48 21.19 8.06
CA PHE A 233 -32.12 20.79 7.70
C PHE A 233 -32.12 19.76 6.57
N ILE A 234 -32.94 18.71 6.68
CA ILE A 234 -32.99 17.65 5.66
C ILE A 234 -33.65 18.16 4.38
N ASN A 235 -34.87 18.67 4.45
CA ASN A 235 -35.62 19.02 3.24
C ASN A 235 -35.13 20.29 2.54
N GLN A 236 -34.59 21.28 3.27
CA GLN A 236 -34.15 22.54 2.63
C GLN A 236 -32.65 22.52 2.37
N TYR A 237 -31.83 22.44 3.40
CA TYR A 237 -30.39 22.56 3.21
C TYR A 237 -29.78 21.38 2.46
N PHE A 238 -30.06 20.15 2.88
CA PHE A 238 -29.47 18.96 2.27
C PHE A 238 -29.94 18.75 0.83
N GLU A 239 -31.25 18.86 0.55
CA GLU A 239 -31.74 18.69 -0.82
C GLU A 239 -31.23 19.80 -1.75
N ASN A 240 -31.10 21.04 -1.28
CA ASN A 240 -30.49 22.11 -2.06
C ASN A 240 -29.01 21.84 -2.35
N LEU A 241 -28.23 21.36 -1.37
CA LEU A 241 -26.84 20.93 -1.55
C LEU A 241 -26.72 19.84 -2.62
N LYS A 242 -27.63 18.86 -2.63
CA LYS A 242 -27.64 17.81 -3.66
C LYS A 242 -27.88 18.38 -5.06
N GLN A 243 -28.85 19.29 -5.20
CA GLN A 243 -29.19 19.91 -6.48
C GLN A 243 -28.04 20.77 -7.04
N GLN A 244 -27.35 21.53 -6.19
CA GLN A 244 -26.20 22.34 -6.59
C GLN A 244 -24.99 21.49 -7.02
N ASN A 245 -24.78 20.33 -6.40
CA ASN A 245 -23.70 19.42 -6.80
C ASN A 245 -23.95 18.77 -8.18
N GLN A 246 -25.20 18.62 -8.61
CA GLN A 246 -25.55 18.03 -9.92
C GLN A 246 -25.48 19.02 -11.09
N SER A 247 -25.63 20.32 -10.83
CA SER A 247 -25.67 21.38 -11.85
C SER A 247 -24.29 21.88 -12.28
N GLY A 248 -23.22 21.52 -11.56
CA GLY A 248 -21.87 22.00 -11.84
C GLY A 248 -21.60 23.44 -11.39
N ASP A 249 -22.60 24.12 -10.82
CA ASP A 249 -22.50 25.49 -10.30
C ASP A 249 -21.77 25.59 -8.96
N ASN A 250 -21.35 24.45 -8.38
CA ASN A 250 -20.48 24.37 -7.22
C ASN A 250 -19.10 23.77 -7.58
N PRO A 251 -18.14 24.58 -8.11
CA PRO A 251 -16.84 24.08 -8.55
C PRO A 251 -15.95 23.58 -7.41
N ASN A 252 -16.28 23.89 -6.15
CA ASN A 252 -15.55 23.41 -4.97
C ASN A 252 -16.14 22.13 -4.38
N GLY A 253 -17.39 21.78 -4.76
CA GLY A 253 -18.17 20.71 -4.16
C GLY A 253 -18.31 20.93 -2.66
N ASP A 254 -19.04 21.97 -2.23
CA ASP A 254 -19.14 22.34 -0.81
C ASP A 254 -19.44 21.10 0.02
N PHE A 255 -18.41 20.70 0.76
CA PHE A 255 -18.47 19.52 1.57
C PHE A 255 -19.45 19.75 2.71
N LEU A 256 -20.12 18.68 3.12
CA LEU A 256 -21.08 18.74 4.19
C LEU A 256 -20.45 19.42 5.42
N LEU A 257 -21.04 20.57 5.82
CA LEU A 257 -20.63 21.34 6.99
C LEU A 257 -19.17 21.84 6.94
N GLY A 258 -18.67 22.22 5.75
CA GLY A 258 -17.43 22.98 5.58
C GLY A 258 -16.12 22.18 5.67
N TYR A 259 -16.17 20.85 5.58
CA TYR A 259 -15.00 19.99 5.71
C TYR A 259 -14.21 19.83 4.39
N SER A 260 -13.03 20.45 4.24
CA SER A 260 -12.17 20.21 3.07
C SER A 260 -10.82 19.62 3.46
N VAL A 261 -10.34 18.60 2.74
CA VAL A 261 -8.94 18.13 2.86
C VAL A 261 -8.10 18.79 1.77
N GLN A 262 -6.97 19.38 2.16
CA GLN A 262 -5.99 19.88 1.20
C GLN A 262 -5.10 18.72 0.74
N PRO A 263 -4.98 18.47 -0.57
CA PRO A 263 -4.00 17.52 -1.09
C PRO A 263 -2.61 17.91 -0.60
N GLN A 264 -1.91 17.00 0.07
CA GLN A 264 -0.49 17.16 0.29
C GLN A 264 0.27 16.62 -0.92
N GLU A 265 1.45 17.15 -1.20
CA GLU A 265 2.38 16.51 -2.13
C GLU A 265 3.07 15.33 -1.44
N PRO A 266 3.36 14.21 -2.14
CA PRO A 266 4.08 13.09 -1.58
C PRO A 266 5.48 13.52 -1.13
N THR A 267 5.85 13.16 0.10
CA THR A 267 7.14 13.57 0.69
C THR A 267 8.26 12.54 0.52
N LYS A 268 7.90 11.28 0.23
CA LYS A 268 8.83 10.18 -0.08
C LYS A 268 8.33 9.35 -1.27
N LYS A 269 9.27 8.79 -2.03
CA LYS A 269 8.97 7.92 -3.17
C LYS A 269 8.70 6.50 -2.67
N SER A 270 7.43 6.14 -2.51
CA SER A 270 7.05 4.73 -2.29
C SER A 270 7.47 3.87 -3.49
N SER A 271 7.79 2.60 -3.26
CA SER A 271 8.11 1.64 -4.34
C SER A 271 6.91 1.36 -5.25
N ILE A 272 5.70 1.68 -4.78
CA ILE A 272 4.47 1.61 -5.55
C ILE A 272 3.92 3.02 -5.74
N THR A 273 3.58 3.35 -6.98
CA THR A 273 2.78 4.54 -7.31
C THR A 273 1.38 4.09 -7.72
N PRO A 274 0.35 4.35 -6.88
CA PRO A 274 -1.04 4.08 -7.20
C PRO A 274 -1.45 4.82 -8.48
N THR A 275 -2.17 4.12 -9.35
CA THR A 275 -2.78 4.68 -10.56
C THR A 275 -4.29 4.57 -10.54
N ASP A 276 -4.84 3.71 -9.69
CA ASP A 276 -6.28 3.63 -9.44
C ASP A 276 -6.54 3.07 -8.02
N LEU A 277 -7.69 3.46 -7.45
CA LEU A 277 -8.13 3.10 -6.11
C LEU A 277 -9.62 2.72 -6.15
N ASN A 278 -9.97 1.65 -5.45
CA ASN A 278 -11.35 1.29 -5.16
C ASN A 278 -11.47 0.68 -3.76
N PHE A 279 -12.69 0.43 -3.30
CA PHE A 279 -12.96 -0.10 -1.98
C PHE A 279 -13.73 -1.42 -2.04
N MET A 280 -13.55 -2.23 -1.01
CA MET A 280 -14.40 -3.38 -0.78
C MET A 280 -14.44 -3.73 0.71
N VAL A 281 -15.62 -4.10 1.19
CA VAL A 281 -15.81 -4.66 2.51
C VAL A 281 -15.68 -6.18 2.48
N SER A 282 -14.94 -6.73 3.44
CA SER A 282 -14.91 -8.17 3.69
C SER A 282 -15.40 -8.50 5.09
N PRO A 283 -16.33 -9.47 5.22
CA PRO A 283 -16.72 -9.97 6.52
C PRO A 283 -15.58 -10.76 7.17
N TYR A 284 -15.61 -10.86 8.49
CA TYR A 284 -14.75 -11.81 9.19
C TYR A 284 -15.30 -13.22 9.03
N VAL A 285 -14.51 -14.13 8.50
CA VAL A 285 -14.91 -15.51 8.22
C VAL A 285 -14.34 -16.51 9.24
N ASP A 286 -15.06 -17.61 9.47
CA ASP A 286 -14.57 -18.73 10.26
C ASP A 286 -13.58 -19.61 9.46
N GLU A 287 -13.21 -20.77 10.01
CA GLU A 287 -12.30 -21.71 9.35
C GLU A 287 -12.85 -22.35 8.07
N HIS A 288 -14.16 -22.31 7.87
CA HIS A 288 -14.86 -22.82 6.70
C HIS A 288 -15.15 -21.72 5.66
N GLY A 289 -14.72 -20.48 5.91
CA GLY A 289 -14.96 -19.35 5.02
C GLY A 289 -16.36 -18.75 5.17
N VAL A 290 -17.09 -19.10 6.23
CA VAL A 290 -18.45 -18.60 6.47
C VAL A 290 -18.37 -17.27 7.24
N PRO A 291 -19.06 -16.20 6.79
CA PRO A 291 -19.15 -14.95 7.52
C PRO A 291 -19.67 -15.12 8.95
N THR A 292 -18.98 -14.52 9.90
CA THR A 292 -19.35 -14.49 11.32
C THR A 292 -19.98 -13.15 11.69
N LYS A 293 -20.51 -13.05 12.92
CA LYS A 293 -21.01 -11.79 13.50
C LYS A 293 -19.94 -10.97 14.23
N ASN A 294 -18.66 -11.24 13.99
CA ASN A 294 -17.58 -10.47 14.61
C ASN A 294 -17.32 -9.17 13.83
N TYR A 295 -18.29 -8.24 13.89
CA TYR A 295 -18.32 -7.03 13.08
C TYR A 295 -17.10 -6.12 13.29
N ASP A 296 -16.52 -6.13 14.48
CA ASP A 296 -15.30 -5.36 14.78
C ASP A 296 -14.10 -5.76 13.92
N LEU A 297 -14.06 -7.02 13.48
CA LEU A 297 -13.03 -7.57 12.61
C LEU A 297 -13.42 -7.60 11.14
N PHE A 298 -14.59 -7.06 10.78
CA PHE A 298 -14.87 -6.78 9.38
C PHE A 298 -13.87 -5.75 8.89
N THR A 299 -13.52 -5.84 7.61
CA THR A 299 -12.46 -5.00 7.06
C THR A 299 -12.96 -4.15 5.92
N LEU A 300 -12.52 -2.89 5.92
CA LEU A 300 -12.53 -2.06 4.73
C LEU A 300 -11.20 -2.28 4.00
N ASN A 301 -11.27 -2.66 2.73
CA ASN A 301 -10.12 -3.00 1.91
C ASN A 301 -9.97 -1.92 0.83
N TYR A 302 -8.87 -1.18 0.89
CA TYR A 302 -8.40 -0.32 -0.17
C TYR A 302 -7.74 -1.19 -1.23
N LEU A 303 -8.35 -1.27 -2.40
CA LEU A 303 -7.90 -2.02 -3.56
C LEU A 303 -7.10 -1.08 -4.46
N VAL A 304 -5.83 -1.38 -4.70
CA VAL A 304 -4.93 -0.47 -5.41
C VAL A 304 -4.33 -1.13 -6.64
N MET A 305 -4.36 -0.39 -7.75
CA MET A 305 -3.67 -0.74 -9.00
C MET A 305 -2.51 0.21 -9.26
N THR A 306 -1.53 -0.28 -9.99
CA THR A 306 -0.33 0.44 -10.39
C THR A 306 -0.14 0.37 -11.90
N LYS A 307 0.76 1.19 -12.45
CA LYS A 307 1.13 1.14 -13.88
C LYS A 307 -0.06 1.23 -14.85
N ASN A 308 -1.14 1.90 -14.44
CA ASN A 308 -2.40 2.00 -15.19
C ASN A 308 -3.05 0.64 -15.51
N ASN A 309 -2.77 -0.38 -14.69
CA ASN A 309 -3.48 -1.64 -14.77
C ASN A 309 -4.98 -1.42 -14.49
N HIS A 310 -5.83 -2.16 -15.20
CA HIS A 310 -7.28 -2.08 -15.05
C HIS A 310 -7.73 -2.56 -13.67
N MET A 311 -8.58 -1.79 -12.99
CA MET A 311 -9.16 -2.13 -11.69
C MET A 311 -10.17 -3.29 -11.80
N PRO A 312 -9.89 -4.47 -11.22
CA PRO A 312 -10.81 -5.60 -11.23
C PRO A 312 -12.11 -5.31 -10.44
N ALA A 313 -13.09 -6.21 -10.56
CA ALA A 313 -14.30 -6.14 -9.75
C ALA A 313 -14.02 -6.52 -8.29
N PRO A 314 -14.55 -5.76 -7.30
CA PRO A 314 -14.39 -6.05 -5.89
C PRO A 314 -15.02 -7.40 -5.55
N VAL A 315 -14.22 -8.30 -4.97
CA VAL A 315 -14.63 -9.66 -4.58
C VAL A 315 -14.08 -9.94 -3.20
N ALA A 316 -14.96 -10.37 -2.29
CA ALA A 316 -14.62 -10.67 -0.91
C ALA A 316 -13.50 -11.72 -0.81
N PHE A 317 -12.60 -11.53 0.15
CA PHE A 317 -11.49 -12.44 0.39
C PHE A 317 -11.94 -13.68 1.18
N GLU A 318 -11.34 -14.82 0.88
CA GLU A 318 -11.60 -16.10 1.56
C GLU A 318 -10.70 -16.31 2.79
N TRP A 319 -10.11 -15.25 3.32
CA TRP A 319 -9.27 -15.26 4.50
C TRP A 319 -9.50 -14.00 5.33
N ASN A 320 -9.08 -14.01 6.61
CA ASN A 320 -9.08 -12.81 7.42
C ASN A 320 -7.72 -12.12 7.34
N TRP A 321 -7.75 -10.79 7.33
CA TRP A 321 -6.54 -9.98 7.33
C TRP A 321 -5.93 -9.81 8.72
N VAL A 322 -6.78 -9.85 9.76
CA VAL A 322 -6.42 -9.76 11.18
C VAL A 322 -7.21 -10.82 11.91
N ASP A 323 -6.54 -11.70 12.66
CA ASP A 323 -7.21 -12.70 13.50
C ASP A 323 -7.64 -12.11 14.86
N THR A 324 -8.54 -12.80 15.57
CA THR A 324 -9.03 -12.39 16.90
C THR A 324 -7.94 -12.14 17.93
N SER A 325 -6.87 -12.95 17.92
CA SER A 325 -5.72 -12.79 18.80
C SER A 325 -4.90 -11.52 18.51
N GLN A 326 -5.01 -10.99 17.29
CA GLN A 326 -4.23 -9.86 16.79
C GLN A 326 -4.97 -8.52 16.87
N LYS A 327 -6.29 -8.55 17.17
CA LYS A 327 -7.19 -7.38 17.19
C LYS A 327 -6.66 -6.20 18.01
N ARG A 328 -5.94 -6.48 19.10
CA ARG A 328 -5.41 -5.44 20.01
C ARG A 328 -4.12 -4.81 19.52
N ASP A 329 -3.34 -5.53 18.71
CA ASP A 329 -2.00 -5.13 18.33
C ASP A 329 -1.96 -4.44 16.96
N PHE A 330 -2.87 -4.82 16.07
CA PHE A 330 -2.89 -4.37 14.69
C PHE A 330 -4.25 -3.80 14.28
N SER A 331 -4.22 -2.67 13.58
CA SER A 331 -5.40 -2.08 12.95
C SER A 331 -5.79 -2.82 11.67
N GLY A 332 -4.81 -3.42 11.00
CA GLY A 332 -4.98 -3.99 9.67
C GLY A 332 -3.75 -4.70 9.13
N THR A 333 -3.81 -5.01 7.84
CA THR A 333 -2.71 -5.62 7.07
C THR A 333 -2.62 -4.98 5.70
N MET A 334 -1.40 -4.74 5.23
CA MET A 334 -1.09 -4.40 3.84
C MET A 334 -0.50 -5.62 3.13
N ALA A 335 -0.91 -5.85 1.88
CA ALA A 335 -0.43 -6.94 1.05
C ALA A 335 -0.10 -6.46 -0.36
N ILE A 336 1.05 -6.90 -0.88
CA ILE A 336 1.55 -6.63 -2.22
C ILE A 336 1.54 -7.95 -2.99
N ARG A 337 0.94 -7.94 -4.17
CA ARG A 337 0.84 -9.13 -5.01
C ARG A 337 2.23 -9.66 -5.39
N ARG A 338 2.42 -10.98 -5.31
CA ARG A 338 3.65 -11.71 -5.69
C ARG A 338 4.31 -11.13 -6.94
N GLY A 339 3.56 -11.03 -8.05
CA GLY A 339 4.10 -10.56 -9.32
C GLY A 339 4.68 -9.14 -9.29
N VAL A 340 4.11 -8.25 -8.46
CA VAL A 340 4.60 -6.87 -8.28
C VAL A 340 5.94 -6.90 -7.57
N PHE A 341 6.03 -7.61 -6.44
CA PHE A 341 7.26 -7.67 -5.65
C PHE A 341 8.38 -8.45 -6.35
N VAL A 342 8.05 -9.56 -7.03
CA VAL A 342 9.01 -10.35 -7.84
C VAL A 342 9.56 -9.53 -9.01
N SER A 343 8.72 -8.72 -9.67
CA SER A 343 9.19 -7.80 -10.71
C SER A 343 10.17 -6.76 -10.16
N TYR A 344 9.89 -6.23 -8.97
CA TYR A 344 10.81 -5.33 -8.26
C TYR A 344 12.14 -6.03 -7.94
N LEU A 345 12.11 -7.25 -7.36
CA LEU A 345 13.32 -8.00 -7.04
C LEU A 345 14.15 -8.31 -8.29
N ASN A 346 13.53 -8.70 -9.40
CA ASN A 346 14.24 -8.94 -10.65
C ASN A 346 14.94 -7.66 -11.14
N ALA A 347 14.21 -6.53 -11.18
CA ALA A 347 14.79 -5.25 -11.60
C ALA A 347 15.91 -4.79 -10.68
N LEU A 348 15.78 -5.02 -9.37
CA LEU A 348 16.80 -4.69 -8.39
C LEU A 348 18.03 -5.57 -8.57
N LEU A 349 17.87 -6.90 -8.61
CA LEU A 349 18.97 -7.85 -8.46
C LEU A 349 19.63 -8.24 -9.79
N ALA A 350 18.93 -8.17 -10.94
CA ALA A 350 19.47 -8.55 -12.24
C ALA A 350 20.86 -7.95 -12.58
N PRO A 351 21.18 -6.68 -12.24
CA PRO A 351 22.51 -6.12 -12.46
C PRO A 351 23.66 -6.84 -11.73
N SER A 352 23.38 -7.65 -10.71
CA SER A 352 24.40 -8.43 -10.00
C SER A 352 24.84 -9.68 -10.79
N LEU A 353 24.00 -10.18 -11.71
CA LEU A 353 24.22 -11.42 -12.46
C LEU A 353 25.44 -11.36 -13.39
N ASN A 354 25.78 -10.18 -13.92
CA ASN A 354 26.97 -10.00 -14.74
C ASN A 354 28.26 -10.36 -13.99
N ALA A 355 28.31 -10.07 -12.67
CA ALA A 355 29.49 -10.34 -11.86
C ALA A 355 29.80 -11.84 -11.71
N ILE A 356 28.78 -12.69 -11.87
CA ILE A 356 28.89 -14.15 -11.75
C ILE A 356 28.85 -14.85 -13.11
N SER A 357 28.61 -14.13 -14.20
CA SER A 357 28.54 -14.71 -15.55
C SER A 357 29.92 -14.63 -16.21
N LEU A 358 30.75 -15.65 -16.11
CA LEU A 358 32.13 -15.63 -16.61
C LEU A 358 32.24 -16.23 -18.02
N ILE A 359 32.94 -15.52 -18.91
CA ILE A 359 33.33 -16.02 -20.23
C ILE A 359 34.76 -16.56 -20.10
N PRO A 360 34.96 -17.89 -20.07
CA PRO A 360 36.29 -18.47 -20.06
C PRO A 360 36.94 -18.27 -21.44
N GLU A 361 38.25 -18.04 -21.43
CA GLU A 361 39.09 -18.01 -22.62
C GLU A 361 40.30 -18.91 -22.38
N SER A 362 40.48 -19.91 -23.22
CA SER A 362 41.59 -20.86 -23.13
C SER A 362 42.31 -20.99 -24.46
N SER A 363 43.63 -21.06 -24.41
CA SER A 363 44.43 -21.30 -25.61
C SER A 363 45.61 -22.22 -25.31
N VAL A 364 45.96 -23.05 -26.29
CA VAL A 364 47.17 -23.86 -26.29
C VAL A 364 47.90 -23.62 -27.60
N LYS A 365 49.16 -23.20 -27.52
CA LYS A 365 50.00 -22.95 -28.70
C LYS A 365 51.35 -23.63 -28.53
N CYS A 366 51.92 -24.04 -29.65
CA CYS A 366 53.28 -24.56 -29.67
C CYS A 366 54.28 -23.42 -29.81
N ARG A 367 55.34 -23.41 -29.00
CA ARG A 367 56.38 -22.38 -29.06
C ARG A 367 57.34 -22.65 -30.23
N THR A 368 57.06 -22.08 -31.40
CA THR A 368 57.83 -22.34 -32.62
C THR A 368 59.17 -21.58 -32.69
N GLU A 369 59.35 -20.54 -31.88
CA GLU A 369 60.46 -19.57 -31.93
C GLU A 369 61.78 -20.03 -31.28
N LEU A 370 61.79 -21.13 -30.53
CA LEU A 370 63.02 -21.65 -29.92
C LEU A 370 63.81 -22.51 -30.90
N GLU A 371 65.11 -22.27 -31.02
CA GLU A 371 66.05 -23.18 -31.69
C GLU A 371 66.42 -24.32 -30.72
N GLY A 372 66.13 -25.56 -31.11
CA GLY A 372 66.36 -26.75 -30.29
C GLY A 372 65.39 -27.90 -30.58
N ALA A 373 65.69 -29.09 -30.04
CA ALA A 373 64.92 -30.32 -30.30
C ALA A 373 63.61 -30.43 -29.51
N ILE A 374 63.41 -29.62 -28.46
CA ILE A 374 62.21 -29.64 -27.59
C ILE A 374 61.56 -28.25 -27.61
N LYS A 375 60.33 -28.17 -28.11
CA LYS A 375 59.53 -26.94 -28.17
C LYS A 375 58.31 -27.09 -27.24
N PRO A 376 58.21 -26.34 -26.13
CA PRO A 376 57.13 -26.50 -25.17
C PRO A 376 55.79 -25.98 -25.70
N PHE A 377 54.70 -26.52 -25.15
CA PHE A 377 53.37 -25.91 -25.27
C PHE A 377 53.27 -24.69 -24.35
N ILE A 378 52.49 -23.71 -24.77
CA ILE A 378 52.13 -22.51 -24.00
C ILE A 378 50.63 -22.59 -23.77
N TYR A 379 50.24 -22.65 -22.51
CA TYR A 379 48.85 -22.66 -22.08
C TYR A 379 48.49 -21.30 -21.50
N THR A 380 47.32 -20.79 -21.86
CA THR A 380 46.75 -19.57 -21.27
C THR A 380 45.32 -19.83 -20.87
N PHE A 381 44.94 -19.27 -19.73
CA PHE A 381 43.56 -19.22 -19.27
C PHE A 381 43.24 -17.83 -18.75
N ASP A 382 42.09 -17.30 -19.13
CA ASP A 382 41.48 -16.16 -18.48
C ASP A 382 39.97 -16.39 -18.35
N ALA A 383 39.33 -15.60 -17.52
CA ALA A 383 37.88 -15.55 -17.38
C ALA A 383 37.44 -14.12 -17.07
N THR A 384 36.62 -13.55 -17.93
CA THR A 384 36.12 -12.19 -17.79
C THR A 384 34.61 -12.17 -17.58
N PRO A 385 34.08 -11.27 -16.73
CA PRO A 385 32.64 -11.08 -16.61
C PRO A 385 31.98 -10.71 -17.94
N ASP A 386 30.86 -11.35 -18.26
CA ASP A 386 30.00 -10.99 -19.38
C ASP A 386 29.35 -9.63 -19.08
N THR A 387 29.56 -8.65 -19.95
CA THR A 387 29.02 -7.29 -19.79
C THR A 387 27.64 -7.12 -20.43
N THR A 388 27.11 -8.15 -21.10
CA THR A 388 25.76 -8.07 -21.68
C THR A 388 24.70 -8.06 -20.57
N PRO A 389 23.69 -7.18 -20.62
CA PRO A 389 22.64 -7.13 -19.61
C PRO A 389 21.97 -8.50 -19.43
N LYS A 390 21.85 -8.95 -18.19
CA LYS A 390 21.18 -10.20 -17.81
C LYS A 390 19.87 -9.91 -17.09
N SER A 391 18.99 -10.90 -17.04
CA SER A 391 17.75 -10.86 -16.28
C SER A 391 17.44 -12.25 -15.74
N TYR A 392 16.75 -12.32 -14.61
CA TYR A 392 16.16 -13.59 -14.17
C TYR A 392 14.94 -13.95 -15.02
N ASN A 393 14.70 -15.25 -15.18
CA ASN A 393 13.43 -15.80 -15.62
C ASN A 393 12.45 -15.82 -14.44
N VAL A 394 11.24 -15.31 -14.63
CA VAL A 394 10.20 -15.33 -13.60
C VAL A 394 9.52 -16.70 -13.55
N ILE A 395 9.49 -17.30 -12.36
CA ILE A 395 8.87 -18.60 -12.10
C ILE A 395 7.46 -18.40 -11.51
N ASN A 396 6.46 -18.93 -12.23
CA ASN A 396 5.03 -18.78 -11.93
C ASN A 396 4.34 -20.15 -11.77
N ASP A 397 4.98 -21.09 -11.06
CA ASP A 397 4.47 -22.44 -10.81
C ASP A 397 3.70 -22.58 -9.48
N GLY A 398 3.54 -21.47 -8.74
CA GLY A 398 2.88 -21.46 -7.44
C GLY A 398 3.75 -21.93 -6.27
N THR A 399 5.05 -22.15 -6.48
CA THR A 399 6.01 -22.52 -5.43
C THR A 399 6.70 -21.29 -4.83
N SER A 400 7.50 -21.48 -3.78
CA SER A 400 8.34 -20.42 -3.22
C SER A 400 9.43 -19.95 -4.19
N HIS A 401 9.79 -20.74 -5.20
CA HIS A 401 10.75 -20.38 -6.24
C HIS A 401 10.14 -19.33 -7.18
N VAL A 402 10.75 -18.14 -7.24
CA VAL A 402 10.18 -16.99 -7.96
C VAL A 402 11.05 -16.49 -9.11
N LEU A 403 12.36 -16.67 -9.04
CA LEU A 403 13.31 -16.18 -10.04
C LEU A 403 14.40 -17.21 -10.23
N SER A 404 14.72 -17.52 -11.49
CA SER A 404 15.81 -18.43 -11.84
C SER A 404 16.67 -17.84 -12.94
N PHE A 405 17.98 -17.98 -12.80
CA PHE A 405 18.97 -17.60 -13.79
C PHE A 405 19.87 -18.79 -14.08
N ASN A 406 20.21 -18.99 -15.35
CA ASN A 406 21.16 -20.00 -15.79
C ASN A 406 22.05 -19.38 -16.87
N PHE A 407 23.35 -19.58 -16.75
CA PHE A 407 24.33 -19.15 -17.73
C PHE A 407 25.40 -20.22 -17.89
N SER A 408 25.75 -20.53 -19.13
CA SER A 408 26.85 -21.42 -19.43
C SER A 408 27.68 -20.94 -20.63
N ARG A 409 28.98 -21.18 -20.53
CA ARG A 409 29.96 -20.89 -21.58
C ARG A 409 30.99 -21.99 -21.62
N THR A 410 31.48 -22.26 -22.81
CA THR A 410 32.57 -23.19 -23.03
C THR A 410 33.69 -22.49 -23.78
N SER A 411 34.93 -22.86 -23.46
CA SER A 411 36.11 -22.48 -24.22
C SER A 411 36.91 -23.72 -24.50
N GLY A 412 37.50 -23.80 -25.67
CA GLY A 412 38.30 -24.95 -26.04
C GLY A 412 39.32 -24.57 -27.10
N ASN A 413 40.50 -25.12 -26.95
CA ASN A 413 41.53 -24.98 -27.97
C ASN A 413 42.33 -26.27 -28.09
N LYS A 414 42.67 -26.60 -29.32
CA LYS A 414 43.54 -27.71 -29.65
C LYS A 414 44.74 -27.15 -30.40
N SER A 415 45.93 -27.53 -29.95
CA SER A 415 47.16 -27.18 -30.63
C SER A 415 47.30 -27.94 -31.94
N GLY A 416 48.04 -27.35 -32.88
CA GLY A 416 48.58 -28.10 -34.01
C GLY A 416 49.57 -29.17 -33.53
N PHE A 417 49.90 -30.10 -34.42
CA PHE A 417 50.86 -31.16 -34.12
C PHE A 417 52.25 -30.58 -33.87
N CYS A 418 52.79 -30.81 -32.68
CA CYS A 418 54.12 -30.39 -32.29
C CYS A 418 54.86 -31.53 -31.60
N TRP A 419 56.05 -31.84 -32.12
CA TRP A 419 56.94 -32.84 -31.54
C TRP A 419 56.29 -34.23 -31.38
N GLY A 420 55.57 -34.70 -32.40
CA GLY A 420 54.92 -36.02 -32.32
C GLY A 420 53.56 -36.01 -31.60
N ASN A 421 53.20 -34.90 -30.96
CA ASN A 421 52.08 -34.82 -30.03
C ASN A 421 51.11 -33.68 -30.37
N GLY A 422 49.89 -33.80 -29.86
CA GLY A 422 48.91 -32.71 -29.81
C GLY A 422 48.45 -32.52 -28.37
N SER A 423 48.03 -31.30 -28.05
CA SER A 423 47.44 -30.97 -26.75
C SER A 423 46.13 -30.24 -26.94
N GLU A 424 45.15 -30.55 -26.09
CA GLU A 424 43.82 -29.96 -26.04
C GLU A 424 43.51 -29.48 -24.63
N VAL A 425 42.88 -28.32 -24.54
CA VAL A 425 42.30 -27.80 -23.31
C VAL A 425 40.85 -27.40 -23.55
N LYS A 426 39.94 -27.84 -22.69
CA LYS A 426 38.53 -27.45 -22.69
C LYS A 426 38.13 -26.97 -21.31
N PHE A 427 37.32 -25.93 -21.26
CA PHE A 427 36.73 -25.36 -20.07
C PHE A 427 35.23 -25.24 -20.28
N ASN A 428 34.46 -25.70 -19.30
CA ASN A 428 33.02 -25.52 -19.24
C ASN A 428 32.68 -24.79 -17.96
N TYR A 429 32.17 -23.56 -18.09
CA TYR A 429 31.66 -22.78 -16.98
C TYR A 429 30.13 -22.78 -17.01
N SER A 430 29.51 -23.00 -15.87
CA SER A 430 28.07 -22.81 -15.68
C SER A 430 27.77 -22.22 -14.33
N VAL A 431 26.77 -21.34 -14.27
CA VAL A 431 26.25 -20.78 -13.02
C VAL A 431 24.74 -20.76 -13.04
N THR A 432 24.12 -21.08 -11.91
CA THR A 432 22.70 -20.86 -11.64
C THR A 432 22.52 -19.93 -10.46
N SER A 433 21.46 -19.11 -10.47
CA SER A 433 21.05 -18.28 -9.34
C SER A 433 19.54 -18.36 -9.21
N ASP A 434 19.06 -18.90 -8.10
CA ASP A 434 17.66 -19.16 -7.84
C ASP A 434 17.23 -18.42 -6.56
N ILE A 435 16.05 -17.78 -6.63
CA ILE A 435 15.51 -16.96 -5.53
C ILE A 435 14.17 -17.54 -5.07
N TYR A 436 14.06 -17.72 -3.76
CA TYR A 436 12.88 -18.24 -3.09
C TYR A 436 12.33 -17.21 -2.08
N LEU A 437 11.02 -17.09 -1.99
CA LEU A 437 10.32 -16.25 -1.01
C LEU A 437 9.59 -17.14 -0.01
N GLU A 438 10.05 -17.16 1.24
CA GLU A 438 9.58 -18.10 2.26
C GLU A 438 9.48 -17.43 3.63
N SER A 439 8.29 -17.37 4.21
CA SER A 439 8.09 -16.71 5.52
C SER A 439 8.68 -15.28 5.49
N ASN A 440 9.60 -14.92 6.38
CA ASN A 440 10.29 -13.63 6.34
C ASN A 440 11.67 -13.71 5.68
N LYS A 441 11.87 -14.60 4.71
CA LYS A 441 13.17 -14.83 4.05
C LYS A 441 13.08 -14.63 2.55
N VAL A 442 14.05 -13.89 2.02
CA VAL A 442 14.47 -14.00 0.62
C VAL A 442 15.67 -14.95 0.63
N LYS A 443 15.50 -16.16 0.10
CA LYS A 443 16.57 -17.15 0.03
C LYS A 443 17.17 -17.12 -1.38
N VAL A 444 18.50 -16.99 -1.46
CA VAL A 444 19.23 -17.00 -2.74
C VAL A 444 20.17 -18.20 -2.72
N ILE A 445 20.02 -19.08 -3.70
CA ILE A 445 20.91 -20.22 -3.93
C ILE A 445 21.65 -19.94 -5.23
N THR A 446 22.98 -19.87 -5.17
CA THR A 446 23.80 -19.66 -6.37
C THR A 446 24.83 -20.77 -6.49
N LYS A 447 24.75 -21.54 -7.58
CA LYS A 447 25.64 -22.68 -7.84
C LYS A 447 26.54 -22.36 -9.02
N ALA A 448 27.85 -22.45 -8.85
CA ALA A 448 28.83 -22.28 -9.91
C ALA A 448 29.61 -23.58 -10.11
N ILE A 449 29.80 -23.99 -11.36
CA ILE A 449 30.61 -25.13 -11.76
C ILE A 449 31.60 -24.67 -12.85
N ALA A 450 32.88 -24.95 -12.67
CA ALA A 450 33.90 -24.80 -13.71
C ALA A 450 34.63 -26.14 -13.88
N TYR A 451 34.35 -26.83 -14.98
CA TYR A 451 35.01 -28.07 -15.34
C TYR A 451 36.15 -27.79 -16.32
N ILE A 452 37.31 -28.41 -16.10
CA ILE A 452 38.40 -28.45 -17.05
C ILE A 452 38.60 -29.87 -17.57
N TYR A 453 38.96 -29.97 -18.84
CA TYR A 453 39.54 -31.15 -19.45
C TYR A 453 40.85 -30.75 -20.11
N PHE A 454 41.88 -31.53 -19.84
CA PHE A 454 43.19 -31.37 -20.42
C PHE A 454 43.70 -32.69 -20.96
N GLU A 455 44.28 -32.65 -22.16
CA GLU A 455 44.92 -33.79 -22.79
C GLU A 455 46.21 -33.35 -23.49
N ALA A 456 47.27 -34.14 -23.33
CA ALA A 456 48.49 -34.03 -24.11
C ALA A 456 49.08 -35.43 -24.32
N ASP A 457 49.12 -35.88 -25.58
CA ASP A 457 49.47 -37.26 -25.93
C ASP A 457 48.63 -38.28 -25.12
N PHE A 458 49.23 -39.26 -24.45
CA PHE A 458 48.51 -40.23 -23.60
C PHE A 458 48.14 -39.70 -22.20
N GLY A 459 48.56 -38.48 -21.84
CA GLY A 459 48.28 -37.89 -20.54
C GLY A 459 46.95 -37.14 -20.56
N LYS A 460 46.10 -37.41 -19.57
CA LYS A 460 44.80 -36.77 -19.41
C LYS A 460 44.56 -36.38 -17.96
N VAL A 461 44.03 -35.18 -17.75
CA VAL A 461 43.51 -34.76 -16.44
C VAL A 461 42.25 -33.94 -16.61
N ASP A 462 41.25 -34.19 -15.77
CA ASP A 462 39.99 -33.48 -15.79
C ASP A 462 39.33 -33.41 -14.41
N GLY A 463 38.45 -32.44 -14.22
CA GLY A 463 37.74 -32.26 -12.95
C GLY A 463 37.06 -30.90 -12.81
N ASN A 464 36.27 -30.77 -11.74
CA ASN A 464 35.60 -29.53 -11.38
C ASN A 464 36.53 -28.65 -10.52
N LEU A 465 37.17 -27.66 -11.13
CA LEU A 465 37.96 -26.64 -10.43
C LEU A 465 37.11 -25.74 -9.54
N ILE A 466 35.85 -25.57 -9.92
CA ILE A 466 34.82 -24.90 -9.15
C ILE A 466 33.62 -25.83 -9.08
N ASP A 467 33.12 -26.10 -7.88
CA ASP A 467 31.79 -26.65 -7.60
C ASP A 467 31.30 -26.08 -6.27
N TYR A 468 30.90 -24.80 -6.30
CA TYR A 468 30.36 -24.08 -5.14
C TYR A 468 28.85 -24.03 -5.20
N THR A 469 28.22 -24.27 -4.05
CA THR A 469 26.85 -23.84 -3.80
C THR A 469 26.86 -22.87 -2.64
N ILE A 470 26.44 -21.63 -2.89
CA ILE A 470 26.23 -20.61 -1.85
C ILE A 470 24.74 -20.48 -1.60
N GLU A 471 24.34 -20.68 -0.36
CA GLU A 471 22.99 -20.46 0.12
C GLU A 471 22.99 -19.30 1.12
N THR A 472 22.30 -18.21 0.76
CA THR A 472 22.15 -17.04 1.63
C THR A 472 20.67 -16.81 1.94
N ASN A 473 20.34 -16.75 3.23
CA ASN A 473 19.03 -16.39 3.72
C ASN A 473 19.03 -14.93 4.17
N TYR A 474 18.32 -14.07 3.45
CA TYR A 474 18.13 -12.68 3.81
C TYR A 474 16.83 -12.53 4.61
N LEU A 475 16.95 -12.22 5.90
CA LEU A 475 15.82 -11.93 6.77
C LEU A 475 15.27 -10.55 6.42
N ILE A 476 13.98 -10.51 6.07
CA ILE A 476 13.27 -9.25 5.83
C ILE A 476 12.58 -8.80 7.12
N GLY A 477 12.56 -7.49 7.30
CA GLY A 477 11.81 -6.76 8.29
C GLY A 477 11.30 -5.46 7.69
N VAL A 478 10.60 -4.68 8.52
CA VAL A 478 10.09 -3.37 8.16
C VAL A 478 10.26 -2.43 9.34
N ASP A 479 10.67 -1.20 9.08
CA ASP A 479 10.69 -0.16 10.11
C ASP A 479 9.29 0.48 10.30
N ALA A 480 9.16 1.32 11.31
CA ALA A 480 7.89 1.98 11.62
C ALA A 480 7.34 2.85 10.46
N TYR A 481 8.18 3.25 9.49
CA TYR A 481 7.82 4.13 8.39
C TYR A 481 7.60 3.38 7.06
N GLY A 482 7.67 2.05 7.09
CA GLY A 482 7.43 1.20 5.92
C GLY A 482 8.68 0.90 5.08
N ASN A 483 9.89 1.26 5.52
CA ASN A 483 11.11 0.90 4.80
C ASN A 483 11.48 -0.55 5.11
N PHE A 484 11.83 -1.31 4.08
CA PHE A 484 12.41 -2.64 4.24
C PHE A 484 13.73 -2.57 5.00
N THR A 485 13.91 -3.51 5.92
CA THR A 485 15.18 -3.77 6.58
C THR A 485 15.58 -5.20 6.26
N VAL A 486 16.84 -5.40 5.85
CA VAL A 486 17.30 -6.73 5.45
C VAL A 486 18.62 -7.05 6.14
N THR A 487 18.72 -8.25 6.71
CA THR A 487 19.96 -8.78 7.31
C THR A 487 20.24 -10.20 6.80
N ILE A 488 21.49 -10.65 6.89
CA ILE A 488 21.82 -12.05 6.61
C ILE A 488 21.53 -12.88 7.87
N GLU A 489 20.78 -13.96 7.73
CA GLU A 489 20.52 -14.90 8.81
C GLU A 489 21.84 -15.42 9.40
N ASN A 490 22.02 -15.31 10.72
CA ASN A 490 23.26 -15.64 11.43
C ASN A 490 24.50 -14.82 11.01
N GLY A 491 24.35 -13.82 10.14
CA GLY A 491 25.44 -12.94 9.72
C GLY A 491 26.33 -13.47 8.59
N GLU A 492 26.12 -14.70 8.13
CA GLU A 492 26.95 -15.34 7.10
C GLU A 492 26.16 -16.27 6.16
N SER A 493 26.71 -16.51 4.97
CA SER A 493 26.16 -17.43 3.96
C SER A 493 26.65 -18.86 4.20
N THR A 494 25.83 -19.86 3.88
CA THR A 494 26.27 -21.27 3.88
C THR A 494 26.97 -21.60 2.57
N ILE A 495 28.14 -22.23 2.64
CA ILE A 495 28.94 -22.57 1.46
C ILE A 495 29.25 -24.07 1.46
N THR A 496 28.91 -24.73 0.36
CA THR A 496 29.33 -26.12 0.07
C THR A 496 30.33 -26.09 -1.08
N ASP A 497 31.52 -26.66 -0.86
CA ASP A 497 32.63 -26.74 -1.83
C ASP A 497 32.93 -28.21 -2.18
N ASN A 498 32.66 -28.61 -3.41
CA ASN A 498 33.03 -29.93 -3.94
C ASN A 498 34.13 -29.84 -5.02
N SER A 499 34.85 -28.72 -5.06
CA SER A 499 35.91 -28.49 -6.03
C SER A 499 37.07 -29.45 -5.81
N VAL A 500 37.78 -29.81 -6.88
CA VAL A 500 38.97 -30.66 -6.83
C VAL A 500 40.21 -29.86 -7.18
N ASP A 501 41.31 -30.13 -6.48
CA ASP A 501 42.63 -29.60 -6.82
C ASP A 501 43.21 -30.43 -7.98
N ILE A 502 43.47 -29.78 -9.12
CA ILE A 502 43.95 -30.44 -10.33
C ILE A 502 45.46 -30.23 -10.47
N LYS A 503 46.18 -31.34 -10.63
CA LYS A 503 47.64 -31.38 -10.78
C LYS A 503 48.03 -32.23 -11.96
N ALA A 504 49.15 -31.89 -12.59
CA ALA A 504 49.73 -32.76 -13.60
C ALA A 504 50.28 -34.03 -12.94
N ASP A 505 50.14 -35.16 -13.63
CA ASP A 505 50.90 -36.35 -13.30
C ASP A 505 52.33 -36.27 -13.88
N ALA A 506 53.19 -37.20 -13.49
CA ALA A 506 54.58 -37.23 -13.93
C ALA A 506 54.73 -37.34 -15.46
N TRP A 507 53.74 -37.92 -16.15
CA TRP A 507 53.76 -38.04 -17.61
C TRP A 507 53.40 -36.72 -18.29
N LEU A 508 52.37 -36.04 -17.81
CA LEU A 508 51.96 -34.72 -18.27
C LEU A 508 53.04 -33.66 -18.04
N ASP A 509 53.69 -33.70 -16.88
CA ASP A 509 54.84 -32.84 -16.58
C ASP A 509 55.98 -33.07 -17.59
N PHE A 510 56.35 -34.34 -17.80
CA PHE A 510 57.38 -34.71 -18.78
C PHE A 510 57.04 -34.27 -20.21
N ILE A 511 55.84 -34.59 -20.70
CA ILE A 511 55.47 -34.38 -22.11
C ILE A 511 55.26 -32.90 -22.46
N THR A 512 54.99 -32.06 -21.46
CA THR A 512 54.85 -30.61 -21.62
C THR A 512 56.11 -29.85 -21.19
N ALA A 513 57.20 -30.55 -20.86
CA ALA A 513 58.44 -29.98 -20.33
C ALA A 513 58.22 -29.06 -19.12
N GLY A 514 57.31 -29.43 -18.22
CA GLY A 514 56.95 -28.72 -17.00
C GLY A 514 56.26 -27.37 -17.16
N THR A 515 55.75 -27.08 -18.36
CA THR A 515 54.91 -25.89 -18.57
C THR A 515 53.49 -26.07 -18.03
N ILE A 516 53.04 -27.32 -17.88
CA ILE A 516 51.71 -27.63 -17.37
C ILE A 516 51.54 -27.31 -15.88
N ASP A 517 52.57 -27.52 -15.05
CA ASP A 517 52.53 -27.20 -13.62
C ASP A 517 52.31 -25.71 -13.40
N LYS A 518 53.06 -24.88 -14.13
CA LYS A 518 52.90 -23.41 -14.09
C LYS A 518 51.52 -22.97 -14.56
N PHE A 519 50.92 -23.69 -15.51
CA PHE A 519 49.57 -23.43 -15.96
C PHE A 519 48.55 -23.77 -14.88
N PHE A 520 48.66 -24.93 -14.23
CA PHE A 520 47.77 -25.30 -13.13
C PHE A 520 47.93 -24.36 -11.92
N ASP A 521 49.14 -23.94 -11.58
CA ASP A 521 49.36 -22.93 -10.54
C ASP A 521 48.67 -21.60 -10.90
N HIS A 522 48.83 -21.12 -12.14
CA HIS A 522 48.18 -19.89 -12.60
C HIS A 522 46.65 -20.01 -12.58
N LEU A 523 46.15 -21.16 -13.04
CA LEU A 523 44.74 -21.48 -13.07
C LEU A 523 44.14 -21.52 -11.65
N ASN A 524 44.75 -22.26 -10.73
CA ASN A 524 44.33 -22.35 -9.34
C ASN A 524 44.30 -20.95 -8.69
N ASN A 525 45.35 -20.14 -8.88
CA ASN A 525 45.37 -18.76 -8.36
C ASN A 525 44.24 -17.87 -8.95
N LYS A 526 43.96 -17.99 -10.25
CA LYS A 526 42.87 -17.24 -10.90
C LYS A 526 41.51 -17.69 -10.38
N ILE A 527 41.31 -19.00 -10.22
CA ILE A 527 40.10 -19.60 -9.68
C ILE A 527 39.90 -19.20 -8.22
N ASP A 528 40.95 -19.15 -7.40
CA ASP A 528 40.89 -18.68 -6.01
C ASP A 528 40.49 -17.20 -5.92
N SER A 529 40.97 -16.37 -6.85
CA SER A 529 40.54 -14.96 -6.94
C SER A 529 39.06 -14.85 -7.29
N ILE A 530 38.57 -15.67 -8.23
CA ILE A 530 37.15 -15.73 -8.62
C ILE A 530 36.30 -16.23 -7.45
N LYS A 531 36.75 -17.30 -6.77
CA LYS A 531 36.14 -17.85 -5.56
C LYS A 531 36.01 -16.77 -4.50
N THR A 532 37.07 -16.04 -4.19
CA THR A 532 37.07 -14.97 -3.19
C THR A 532 36.08 -13.87 -3.54
N ALA A 533 36.05 -13.42 -4.80
CA ALA A 533 35.12 -12.39 -5.25
C ALA A 533 33.65 -12.85 -5.17
N TYR A 534 33.38 -14.11 -5.51
CA TYR A 534 32.06 -14.72 -5.48
C TYR A 534 31.58 -14.97 -4.05
N VAL A 535 32.41 -15.60 -3.23
CA VAL A 535 32.10 -15.99 -1.84
C VAL A 535 31.95 -14.79 -0.91
N ASN A 536 32.84 -13.78 -1.01
CA ASN A 536 32.85 -12.67 -0.05
C ASN A 536 32.12 -11.41 -0.55
N GLY A 537 31.79 -11.34 -1.84
CA GLY A 537 31.31 -10.11 -2.48
C GLY A 537 29.88 -10.18 -2.99
N PHE A 538 29.40 -11.34 -3.44
CA PHE A 538 28.09 -11.44 -4.09
C PHE A 538 26.93 -11.28 -3.10
N ASP A 539 27.00 -11.95 -1.95
CA ASP A 539 25.99 -11.88 -0.90
C ASP A 539 25.90 -10.48 -0.26
N LYS A 540 27.04 -9.87 0.06
CA LYS A 540 27.12 -8.49 0.55
C LYS A 540 26.63 -7.47 -0.47
N LYS A 541 26.89 -7.71 -1.77
CA LYS A 541 26.35 -6.86 -2.84
C LYS A 541 24.83 -6.95 -2.88
N ILE A 542 24.25 -8.15 -2.86
CA ILE A 542 22.78 -8.33 -2.79
C ILE A 542 22.23 -7.66 -1.53
N LEU A 543 22.83 -7.86 -0.36
CA LEU A 543 22.42 -7.20 0.88
C LEU A 543 22.44 -5.66 0.75
N SER A 544 23.48 -5.10 0.15
CA SER A 544 23.60 -3.65 -0.07
C SER A 544 22.56 -3.12 -1.05
N MET A 545 22.15 -3.92 -2.04
CA MET A 545 21.10 -3.57 -2.99
C MET A 545 19.74 -3.57 -2.30
N LEU A 546 19.49 -4.57 -1.44
CA LEU A 546 18.24 -4.71 -0.68
C LEU A 546 18.04 -3.62 0.39
N ASN A 547 19.13 -3.08 0.95
CA ASN A 547 19.09 -1.96 1.93
C ASN A 547 19.46 -0.59 1.33
N GLY A 548 19.77 -0.52 0.03
CA GLY A 548 20.33 0.67 -0.60
C GLY A 548 19.29 1.68 -1.07
N ALA A 549 19.67 2.54 -2.01
CA ALA A 549 18.77 3.55 -2.59
C ALA A 549 17.56 2.95 -3.34
N GLY A 550 17.62 1.66 -3.69
CA GLY A 550 16.52 0.92 -4.31
C GLY A 550 15.66 0.15 -3.33
N VAL A 551 15.81 0.35 -2.01
CA VAL A 551 15.06 -0.37 -0.97
C VAL A 551 13.54 -0.27 -1.16
N TRP A 552 12.84 -1.34 -0.81
CA TRP A 552 11.38 -1.36 -0.85
C TRP A 552 10.79 -0.46 0.24
N VAL A 553 9.81 0.38 -0.12
CA VAL A 553 9.11 1.28 0.80
C VAL A 553 7.61 1.13 0.60
N PHE A 554 6.93 0.61 1.63
CA PHE A 554 5.48 0.55 1.66
C PHE A 554 4.86 1.97 1.63
N PRO A 555 3.75 2.17 0.90
CA PRO A 555 3.01 3.42 0.94
C PRO A 555 2.29 3.57 2.29
N GLY A 556 1.92 4.80 2.68
CA GLY A 556 1.16 5.05 3.92
C GLY A 556 2.02 5.32 5.16
N GLY A 557 3.31 5.60 5.03
CA GLY A 557 4.24 5.91 6.14
C GLY A 557 3.84 7.09 7.06
N LYS A 558 2.89 7.93 6.64
CA LYS A 558 2.29 8.99 7.49
C LYS A 558 0.97 8.59 8.15
N THR A 559 0.37 7.50 7.70
CA THR A 559 -0.94 7.01 8.15
C THR A 559 -0.78 5.81 9.08
N PHE A 560 0.24 4.99 8.83
CA PHE A 560 0.45 3.72 9.53
C PHE A 560 1.86 3.61 10.11
N VAL A 561 1.92 2.88 11.22
CA VAL A 561 3.13 2.20 11.68
C VAL A 561 3.12 0.76 11.16
N PHE A 562 4.24 0.32 10.58
CA PHE A 562 4.38 -1.02 9.98
C PHE A 562 5.08 -1.99 10.92
N LYS A 563 4.67 -3.26 10.88
CA LYS A 563 5.25 -4.37 11.66
C LYS A 563 5.20 -5.69 10.88
N ASP A 564 6.07 -6.63 11.27
CA ASP A 564 6.04 -8.04 10.85
C ASP A 564 5.94 -8.27 9.33
N ALA A 565 6.86 -7.69 8.56
CA ALA A 565 6.94 -7.97 7.13
C ALA A 565 7.29 -9.45 6.87
N ASN A 566 6.46 -10.14 6.10
CA ASN A 566 6.65 -11.53 5.72
C ASN A 566 5.95 -11.84 4.38
N PHE A 567 6.19 -13.04 3.85
CA PHE A 567 5.54 -13.58 2.67
C PHE A 567 4.39 -14.49 3.09
N SER A 568 3.26 -14.36 2.40
CA SER A 568 2.15 -15.31 2.49
C SER A 568 2.57 -16.69 1.94
N LYS A 569 1.73 -17.70 2.15
CA LYS A 569 1.90 -19.04 1.55
C LYS A 569 1.91 -19.01 0.02
N HIS A 570 1.41 -17.93 -0.59
CA HIS A 570 1.38 -17.69 -2.02
C HIS A 570 2.34 -16.57 -2.46
N GLN A 571 3.31 -16.23 -1.60
CA GLN A 571 4.41 -15.30 -1.88
C GLN A 571 3.96 -13.86 -2.13
N ASP A 572 2.75 -13.49 -1.68
CA ASP A 572 2.40 -12.08 -1.54
C ASP A 572 3.19 -11.51 -0.36
N LEU A 573 3.78 -10.33 -0.52
CA LEU A 573 4.46 -9.64 0.57
C LEU A 573 3.42 -8.96 1.45
N VAL A 574 3.36 -9.31 2.72
CA VAL A 574 2.38 -8.78 3.68
C VAL A 574 3.07 -8.16 4.90
N THR A 575 2.40 -7.20 5.53
CA THR A 575 2.86 -6.52 6.75
C THR A 575 1.65 -6.06 7.55
N HIS A 576 1.72 -6.14 8.87
CA HIS A 576 0.69 -5.58 9.73
C HIS A 576 0.84 -4.06 9.82
N VAL A 577 -0.29 -3.37 9.98
CA VAL A 577 -0.34 -1.91 10.12
C VAL A 577 -1.15 -1.51 11.35
N THR A 578 -0.73 -0.41 11.99
CA THR A 578 -1.47 0.26 13.05
C THR A 578 -1.64 1.73 12.67
N TYR A 579 -2.83 2.30 12.80
CA TYR A 579 -3.03 3.73 12.54
C TYR A 579 -2.15 4.57 13.46
N THR A 580 -1.52 5.60 12.90
CA THR A 580 -0.90 6.68 13.69
C THR A 580 -1.98 7.61 14.21
N SER A 581 -1.81 8.17 15.41
CA SER A 581 -2.74 9.17 15.95
C SER A 581 -2.94 10.33 14.97
N PRO A 582 -4.20 10.71 14.67
CA PRO A 582 -4.50 11.86 13.83
C PRO A 582 -3.89 13.15 14.39
N THR A 583 -3.24 13.95 13.54
CA THR A 583 -2.76 15.29 13.90
C THR A 583 -3.92 16.29 13.79
N SER A 584 -4.02 17.23 14.75
CA SER A 584 -5.02 18.30 14.70
C SER A 584 -4.70 19.22 13.52
N THR A 585 -5.55 19.20 12.50
CA THR A 585 -5.41 20.11 11.36
C THR A 585 -6.33 21.31 11.62
N SER A 586 -5.76 22.47 11.96
CA SER A 586 -6.50 23.74 11.89
C SER A 586 -6.64 24.12 10.42
N PHE A 587 -7.84 24.03 9.86
CA PHE A 587 -8.10 24.48 8.50
C PHE A 587 -8.11 26.02 8.50
N LYS A 588 -7.34 26.67 7.63
CA LYS A 588 -7.46 28.11 7.38
C LYS A 588 -8.48 28.32 6.26
N ASN A 589 -9.52 29.11 6.51
CA ASN A 589 -10.52 29.46 5.51
C ASN A 589 -9.91 30.16 4.29
N ARG A 590 -10.53 29.93 3.13
CA ARG A 590 -10.58 30.91 2.04
C ARG A 590 -11.72 31.87 2.31
#